data_AF-A0A7C4AY84-F1
#
_entry.id   AF-A0A7C4AY84-F1
#
_cell.length_a   1.000
_cell.length_b   1.000
_cell.length_c   1.000
_cell.angle_alpha   90.00
_cell.angle_beta   90.00
_cell.angle_gamma   90.00
#
_symmetry.space_group_name_H-M   'P 1'
#
loop_
_entity.id
_entity.type
_entity.pdbx_description
1 polymer ?
#
loop_
_entity_poly.entity_id
_entity_poly.type
_entity_poly.pdbx_seq_one_letter_code
_entity_poly.pdbx_strand_id
1 'polypeptide(L)'
;MEVGGMIDDRGQMRTVEALLASGIIAVAMWSMINLTKTSDPYSAKARNELEKYCYDFLMSLAEREVFDRVVFNSTRVRTGWEGLMKNLLNSLLPANILYNMTVFNMTQTGETVMEVPLGESISNASQGDFSMVKEAAAADITYTTRNRWVLKIHLEVGRG
;
A
#
# COMPACT_ATOMS: atom_id res chain seq x y z
N MET A 1 -63.40 -25.50 -36.89
CA MET A 1 -62.00 -25.26 -36.46
C MET A 1 -62.04 -24.03 -35.60
N GLU A 2 -61.49 -24.14 -34.39
CA GLU A 2 -60.87 -23.10 -33.56
C GLU A 2 -61.07 -23.50 -32.09
N VAL A 3 -60.09 -24.25 -31.59
CA VAL A 3 -59.91 -24.49 -30.16
C VAL A 3 -59.03 -23.36 -29.67
N GLY A 4 -59.66 -22.28 -29.19
CA GLY A 4 -58.96 -21.19 -28.51
C GLY A 4 -58.39 -21.69 -27.20
N GLY A 5 -57.10 -22.06 -27.21
CA GLY A 5 -56.36 -22.40 -26.00
C GLY A 5 -56.29 -21.19 -25.09
N MET A 6 -57.03 -21.24 -23.97
CA MET A 6 -56.97 -20.25 -22.91
C MET A 6 -55.60 -20.39 -22.23
N ILE A 7 -54.67 -19.51 -22.61
CA ILE A 7 -53.34 -19.44 -22.00
C ILE A 7 -53.55 -18.93 -20.57
N ASP A 8 -53.25 -19.76 -19.57
CA ASP A 8 -53.28 -19.39 -18.16
C ASP A 8 -52.08 -18.46 -17.85
N ASP A 9 -52.25 -17.19 -18.18
CA ASP A 9 -51.25 -16.11 -17.97
C ASP A 9 -50.81 -16.02 -16.50
N ARG A 10 -51.66 -16.43 -15.56
CA ARG A 10 -51.40 -16.32 -14.13
C ARG A 10 -50.39 -17.38 -13.66
N GLY A 11 -50.43 -18.58 -14.24
CA GLY A 11 -49.45 -19.64 -14.00
C GLY A 11 -48.09 -19.38 -14.66
N GLN A 12 -48.09 -18.81 -15.86
CA GLN A 12 -46.85 -18.40 -16.54
C GLN A 12 -46.15 -17.25 -15.80
N MET A 13 -46.90 -16.25 -15.35
CA MET A 13 -46.36 -15.13 -14.58
C MET A 13 -45.72 -15.57 -13.26
N ARG A 14 -46.33 -16.54 -12.55
CA ARG A 14 -45.75 -17.15 -11.34
C ARG A 14 -44.42 -17.87 -11.62
N THR A 15 -44.32 -18.52 -12.78
CA THR A 15 -43.10 -19.24 -13.17
C THR A 15 -41.97 -18.27 -13.50
N VAL A 16 -42.29 -17.16 -14.21
CA VAL A 16 -41.33 -16.09 -14.50
C VAL A 16 -40.87 -15.39 -13.21
N GLU A 17 -41.78 -15.12 -12.28
CA GLU A 17 -41.45 -14.54 -10.98
C GLU A 17 -40.52 -15.45 -10.16
N ALA A 18 -40.81 -16.75 -10.11
CA ALA A 18 -39.95 -17.73 -9.42
C ALA A 18 -38.55 -17.80 -10.06
N LEU A 19 -38.45 -17.71 -11.39
CA LEU A 19 -37.18 -17.70 -12.10
C LEU A 19 -36.36 -16.45 -11.76
N LEU A 20 -36.99 -15.27 -11.79
CA LEU A 20 -36.34 -14.00 -11.42
C LEU A 20 -35.91 -14.00 -9.95
N ALA A 21 -36.75 -14.49 -9.04
CA ALA A 21 -36.41 -14.62 -7.63
C ALA A 21 -35.20 -15.55 -7.43
N SER A 22 -35.15 -16.68 -8.14
CA SER A 22 -34.01 -17.61 -8.09
C SER A 22 -32.71 -16.97 -8.61
N GLY A 23 -32.81 -16.15 -9.66
CA GLY A 23 -31.68 -15.40 -10.22
C GLY A 23 -31.14 -14.37 -9.23
N ILE A 24 -32.02 -13.62 -8.57
CA ILE A 24 -31.64 -12.65 -7.54
C ILE A 24 -30.95 -13.35 -6.38
N ILE A 25 -31.46 -14.50 -5.93
CA ILE A 25 -30.83 -15.29 -4.85
C ILE A 25 -29.45 -15.79 -5.28
N ALA A 26 -29.30 -16.30 -6.51
CA ALA A 26 -28.00 -16.78 -7.01
C ALA A 26 -26.95 -15.66 -7.08
N VAL A 27 -27.34 -14.48 -7.57
CA VAL A 27 -26.46 -13.29 -7.61
C VAL A 27 -26.11 -12.85 -6.19
N ALA A 28 -27.07 -12.81 -5.26
CA ALA A 28 -26.83 -12.45 -3.87
C ALA A 28 -25.86 -13.42 -3.19
N MET A 29 -26.01 -14.73 -3.41
CA MET A 29 -25.09 -15.76 -2.91
C MET A 29 -23.68 -15.60 -3.50
N TRP A 30 -23.57 -15.34 -4.80
CA TRP A 30 -22.30 -15.10 -5.46
C TRP A 30 -21.60 -13.85 -4.89
N SER A 31 -22.33 -12.75 -4.73
CA SER A 31 -21.83 -11.52 -4.12
C SER A 31 -21.39 -11.76 -2.68
N MET A 32 -22.19 -12.49 -1.88
CA MET A 32 -21.81 -12.85 -0.51
C MET A 32 -20.52 -13.68 -0.50
N ILE A 33 -20.35 -14.68 -1.35
CA ILE A 33 -19.11 -15.47 -1.40
C ILE A 33 -17.89 -14.58 -1.73
N ASN A 34 -18.04 -13.61 -2.62
CA ASN A 34 -16.94 -12.70 -2.98
C ASN A 34 -16.66 -11.63 -1.89
N LEU A 35 -17.68 -11.17 -1.18
CA LEU A 35 -17.53 -10.23 -0.06
C LEU A 35 -17.03 -10.91 1.22
N THR A 36 -17.38 -12.18 1.41
CA THR A 36 -16.98 -13.02 2.56
C THR A 36 -15.73 -13.85 2.27
N LYS A 37 -15.11 -13.69 1.08
CA LYS A 37 -13.69 -14.02 0.88
C LYS A 37 -12.88 -13.08 1.76
N THR A 38 -12.91 -13.39 3.05
CA THR A 38 -12.18 -12.71 4.11
C THR A 38 -10.74 -12.60 3.66
N SER A 39 -10.15 -11.40 3.70
CA SER A 39 -8.70 -11.25 3.67
C SER A 39 -8.14 -12.26 4.65
N ASP A 40 -7.25 -13.14 4.17
CA ASP A 40 -6.64 -14.18 4.99
C ASP A 40 -6.17 -13.55 6.32
N PRO A 41 -6.75 -13.90 7.47
CA PRO A 41 -6.45 -13.23 8.73
C PRO A 41 -4.97 -13.34 9.09
N TYR A 42 -4.28 -14.37 8.58
CA TYR A 42 -2.85 -14.50 8.68
C TYR A 42 -2.12 -13.41 7.88
N SER A 43 -2.49 -13.21 6.61
CA SER A 43 -1.92 -12.15 5.75
C SER A 43 -2.20 -10.75 6.31
N ALA A 44 -3.40 -10.50 6.85
CA ALA A 44 -3.73 -9.23 7.48
C ALA A 44 -2.87 -8.97 8.73
N LYS A 45 -2.65 -10.00 9.56
CA LYS A 45 -1.77 -9.91 10.72
C LYS A 45 -0.31 -9.70 10.31
N ALA A 46 0.17 -10.47 9.34
CA ALA A 46 1.55 -10.36 8.84
C ALA A 46 1.82 -8.98 8.25
N ARG A 47 0.86 -8.40 7.51
CA ARG A 47 0.94 -7.01 7.02
C ARG A 47 1.06 -6.00 8.16
N ASN A 48 0.26 -6.14 9.22
CA ASN A 48 0.31 -5.25 10.38
C ASN A 48 1.64 -5.38 11.15
N GLU A 49 2.17 -6.61 11.30
CA GLU A 49 3.51 -6.83 11.85
C GLU A 49 4.60 -6.18 10.99
N LEU A 50 4.46 -6.24 9.67
CA LEU A 50 5.39 -5.64 8.72
C LEU A 50 5.33 -4.11 8.75
N GLU A 51 4.13 -3.54 8.90
CA GLU A 51 3.91 -2.10 9.08
C GLU A 51 4.56 -1.59 10.37
N LYS A 52 4.35 -2.30 11.49
CA LYS A 52 5.04 -1.98 12.76
C LYS A 52 6.55 -2.05 12.61
N TYR A 53 7.05 -3.08 11.93
CA TYR A 53 8.48 -3.19 11.62
C TYR A 53 8.98 -1.99 10.82
N CYS A 54 8.25 -1.53 9.79
CA CYS A 54 8.62 -0.33 9.03
C CYS A 54 8.70 0.91 9.92
N TYR A 55 7.70 1.12 10.78
CA TYR A 55 7.68 2.24 11.71
C TYR A 55 8.84 2.19 12.69
N ASP A 56 9.05 1.05 13.35
CA ASP A 56 10.14 0.86 14.31
C ASP A 56 11.51 1.03 13.63
N PHE A 57 11.65 0.52 12.41
CA PHE A 57 12.86 0.67 11.61
C PHE A 57 13.13 2.14 11.29
N LEU A 58 12.16 2.85 10.70
CA LEU A 58 12.28 4.28 10.39
C LEU A 58 12.55 5.13 11.63
N MET A 59 11.86 4.83 12.73
CA MET A 59 12.08 5.50 14.02
C MET A 59 13.50 5.26 14.53
N SER A 60 14.01 4.02 14.46
CA SER A 60 15.38 3.71 14.88
C SER A 60 16.45 4.46 14.06
N LEU A 61 16.18 4.69 12.77
CA LEU A 61 17.04 5.52 11.92
C LEU A 61 16.98 7.00 12.31
N ALA A 62 15.77 7.50 12.63
CA ALA A 62 15.56 8.86 13.08
C ALA A 62 16.25 9.13 14.43
N GLU A 63 16.09 8.24 15.42
CA GLU A 63 16.71 8.34 16.75
C GLU A 63 18.24 8.34 16.68
N ARG A 64 18.81 7.62 15.71
CA ARG A 64 20.26 7.58 15.46
C ARG A 64 20.76 8.71 14.56
N GLU A 65 19.87 9.61 14.16
CA GLU A 65 20.15 10.75 13.27
C GLU A 65 20.77 10.31 11.93
N VAL A 66 20.37 9.12 11.44
CA VAL A 66 20.92 8.56 10.19
C VAL A 66 20.58 9.46 9.01
N PHE A 67 19.37 10.04 9.00
CA PHE A 67 18.94 10.94 7.93
C PHE A 67 19.82 12.19 7.84
N ASP A 68 20.19 12.84 8.96
CA ASP A 68 21.13 13.97 8.95
C ASP A 68 22.49 13.57 8.41
N ARG A 69 23.01 12.40 8.81
CA ARG A 69 24.37 11.94 8.44
C ARG A 69 24.48 11.47 6.99
N VAL A 70 23.41 10.90 6.46
CA VAL A 70 23.40 10.32 5.10
C VAL A 70 22.94 11.34 4.09
N VAL A 71 21.83 12.05 4.36
CA VAL A 71 21.18 12.97 3.40
C VAL A 71 21.91 14.32 3.33
N PHE A 72 22.49 14.81 4.43
CA PHE A 72 23.10 16.14 4.47
C PHE A 72 24.61 16.10 4.64
N ASN A 73 25.29 17.07 4.03
CA ASN A 73 26.65 17.46 4.37
C ASN A 73 26.63 18.91 4.85
N SER A 74 26.91 19.10 6.14
CA SER A 74 26.84 20.39 6.83
C SER A 74 25.45 21.03 6.71
N THR A 75 25.15 21.74 5.62
CA THR A 75 23.90 22.50 5.41
C THR A 75 23.24 22.23 4.06
N ARG A 76 23.83 21.40 3.20
CA ARG A 76 23.28 21.06 1.87
C ARG A 76 23.00 19.58 1.75
N VAL A 77 22.04 19.23 0.89
CA VAL A 77 21.80 17.85 0.50
C VAL A 77 23.08 17.31 -0.16
N ARG A 78 23.56 16.18 0.34
CA ARG A 78 24.79 15.54 -0.11
C ARG A 78 24.57 14.89 -1.47
N THR A 79 25.45 15.15 -2.44
CA THR A 79 25.40 14.44 -3.73
C THR A 79 25.63 12.94 -3.56
N GLY A 80 24.75 12.12 -4.12
CA GLY A 80 24.83 10.64 -4.04
C GLY A 80 24.40 10.07 -2.68
N TRP A 81 23.62 10.82 -1.90
CA TRP A 81 23.05 10.32 -0.65
C TRP A 81 22.14 9.10 -0.87
N GLU A 82 21.50 9.00 -2.05
CA GLU A 82 20.62 7.90 -2.44
C GLU A 82 21.38 6.56 -2.43
N GLY A 83 22.59 6.54 -3.01
CA GLY A 83 23.42 5.34 -3.06
C GLY A 83 23.94 4.93 -1.68
N LEU A 84 24.25 5.90 -0.82
CA LEU A 84 24.66 5.62 0.57
C LEU A 84 23.51 5.06 1.38
N MET A 85 22.32 5.63 1.23
CA MET A 85 21.11 5.13 1.88
C MET A 85 20.78 3.73 1.36
N LYS A 86 20.88 3.48 0.05
CA LYS A 86 20.70 2.14 -0.54
C LYS A 86 21.63 1.10 0.09
N ASN A 87 22.92 1.41 0.23
CA ASN A 87 23.89 0.52 0.85
C ASN A 87 23.57 0.27 2.34
N LEU A 88 23.13 1.30 3.04
CA LEU A 88 22.71 1.18 4.44
C LEU A 88 21.46 0.31 4.58
N LEU A 89 20.44 0.52 3.74
CA LEU A 89 19.23 -0.31 3.72
C LEU A 89 19.55 -1.77 3.39
N ASN A 90 20.42 -2.03 2.42
CA ASN A 90 20.88 -3.39 2.10
C ASN A 90 21.65 -4.07 3.24
N SER A 91 22.27 -3.31 4.13
CA SER A 91 23.03 -3.84 5.27
C SER A 91 22.14 -4.09 6.49
N LEU A 92 21.11 -3.26 6.69
CA LEU A 92 20.23 -3.32 7.84
C LEU A 92 18.99 -4.19 7.62
N LEU A 93 18.44 -4.17 6.40
CA LEU A 93 17.28 -4.98 6.05
C LEU A 93 17.72 -6.40 5.67
N PRO A 94 16.97 -7.43 6.11
CA PRO A 94 17.17 -8.80 5.65
C PRO A 94 17.13 -8.91 4.12
N ALA A 95 17.95 -9.81 3.56
CA ALA A 95 18.09 -9.98 2.11
C ALA A 95 16.81 -10.45 1.38
N ASN A 96 15.85 -11.01 2.11
CA ASN A 96 14.54 -11.44 1.61
C ASN A 96 13.45 -10.36 1.67
N ILE A 97 13.81 -9.12 2.00
CA ILE A 97 12.87 -8.00 2.04
C ILE A 97 13.09 -7.13 0.79
N LEU A 98 12.02 -6.98 0.01
CA LEU A 98 11.92 -5.93 -1.00
C LEU A 98 11.62 -4.61 -0.28
N TYR A 99 12.26 -3.52 -0.69
CA TYR A 99 12.04 -2.19 -0.15
C TYR A 99 12.04 -1.12 -1.23
N ASN A 100 11.26 -0.08 -0.97
CA ASN A 100 11.20 1.13 -1.77
C ASN A 100 11.04 2.32 -0.82
N MET A 101 12.06 3.19 -0.76
CA MET A 101 12.07 4.36 0.10
C MET A 101 12.06 5.63 -0.73
N THR A 102 11.16 6.55 -0.43
CA THR A 102 11.15 7.90 -1.00
C THR A 102 11.27 8.93 0.11
N VAL A 103 12.15 9.92 -0.07
CA VAL A 103 12.32 11.02 0.86
C VAL A 103 11.81 12.29 0.21
N PHE A 104 10.87 12.95 0.87
CA PHE A 104 10.30 14.22 0.45
C PHE A 104 10.78 15.33 1.39
N ASN A 105 11.11 16.47 0.82
CA ASN A 105 11.23 17.72 1.56
C ASN A 105 9.84 18.37 1.64
N MET A 106 9.39 18.66 2.85
CA MET A 106 8.14 19.37 3.10
C MET A 106 8.43 20.86 3.20
N THR A 107 7.97 21.61 2.20
CA THR A 107 8.07 23.07 2.17
C THR A 107 6.69 23.68 2.21
N GLN A 108 6.49 24.68 3.09
CA GLN A 108 5.25 25.44 3.15
C GLN A 108 5.26 26.51 2.03
N THR A 109 4.27 26.44 1.15
CA THR A 109 4.05 27.46 0.11
C THR A 109 2.67 28.09 0.36
N GLY A 110 2.65 29.22 1.07
CA GLY A 110 1.40 29.86 1.50
C GLY A 110 0.69 29.07 2.61
N GLU A 111 -0.57 28.70 2.39
CA GLU A 111 -1.38 27.90 3.33
C GLU A 111 -1.20 26.37 3.14
N THR A 112 -0.49 25.93 2.09
CA THR A 112 -0.37 24.51 1.74
C THR A 112 1.04 23.98 1.98
N VAL A 113 1.14 22.76 2.54
CA VAL A 113 2.39 22.01 2.63
C VAL A 113 2.58 21.25 1.32
N MET A 114 3.68 21.53 0.62
CA MET A 114 4.07 20.80 -0.59
C MET A 114 5.14 19.77 -0.26
N GLU A 115 4.95 18.56 -0.77
CA GLU A 115 5.92 17.47 -0.69
C GLU A 115 6.72 17.43 -2.00
N VAL A 116 8.00 17.82 -1.94
CA VAL A 116 8.91 17.78 -3.09
C VAL A 116 9.88 16.62 -2.90
N PRO A 117 9.95 15.63 -3.80
CA PRO A 117 10.92 14.54 -3.69
C PRO A 117 12.34 15.12 -3.72
N LEU A 118 13.17 14.70 -2.75
CA LEU A 118 14.56 15.17 -2.65
C LEU A 118 15.49 14.57 -3.72
N GLY A 119 15.08 13.45 -4.31
CA GLY A 119 15.83 12.70 -5.29
C GLY A 119 14.99 11.54 -5.82
N GLU A 120 15.67 10.55 -6.39
CA GLU A 120 15.02 9.33 -6.85
C GLU A 120 14.65 8.41 -5.68
N SER A 121 13.61 7.60 -5.88
CA SER A 121 13.24 6.54 -4.94
C SER A 121 14.34 5.48 -4.85
N ILE A 122 14.66 5.07 -3.63
CA ILE A 122 15.69 4.10 -3.32
C ILE A 122 15.04 2.73 -3.18
N SER A 123 15.21 1.88 -4.19
CA SER A 123 14.66 0.52 -4.19
C SER A 123 15.69 -0.57 -4.48
N ASN A 124 15.38 -1.79 -4.02
CA ASN A 124 16.04 -3.03 -4.45
C ASN A 124 15.18 -3.87 -5.41
N ALA A 125 13.95 -3.44 -5.70
CA ALA A 125 12.99 -4.13 -6.55
C ALA A 125 12.36 -3.17 -7.58
N SER A 126 11.82 -3.72 -8.65
CA SER A 126 11.02 -2.98 -9.63
C SER A 126 9.60 -2.77 -9.10
N GLN A 127 8.88 -1.75 -9.61
CA GLN A 127 7.47 -1.50 -9.22
C GLN A 127 6.56 -2.73 -9.43
N GLY A 128 6.89 -3.59 -10.40
CA GLY A 128 6.12 -4.81 -10.66
C GLY A 128 6.29 -5.87 -9.57
N ASP A 129 7.44 -5.91 -8.89
CA ASP A 129 7.73 -6.93 -7.88
C ASP A 129 6.86 -6.75 -6.63
N PHE A 130 6.59 -5.51 -6.22
CA PHE A 130 5.68 -5.20 -5.12
C PHE A 130 4.23 -5.65 -5.39
N SER A 131 3.79 -5.66 -6.65
CA SER A 131 2.45 -6.13 -7.02
C SER A 131 2.28 -7.65 -6.92
N MET A 132 3.38 -8.40 -6.92
CA MET A 132 3.39 -9.87 -6.81
C MET A 132 3.52 -10.35 -5.37
N VAL A 133 3.93 -9.46 -4.46
CA VAL A 133 4.08 -9.79 -3.04
C VAL A 133 2.72 -9.79 -2.34
N LYS A 134 2.38 -10.92 -1.70
CA LYS A 134 1.14 -11.07 -0.93
C LYS A 134 1.09 -10.18 0.32
N GLU A 135 2.24 -9.80 0.85
CA GLU A 135 2.39 -9.07 2.11
C GLU A 135 3.32 -7.86 1.91
N ALA A 136 2.74 -6.74 1.45
CA ALA A 136 3.41 -5.45 1.39
C ALA A 136 2.82 -4.49 2.43
N ALA A 137 3.69 -3.71 3.06
CA ALA A 137 3.33 -2.69 4.02
C ALA A 137 4.12 -1.41 3.73
N ALA A 138 3.54 -0.27 4.08
CA ALA A 138 4.20 1.02 3.95
C ALA A 138 4.02 1.83 5.23
N ALA A 139 5.02 2.64 5.55
CA ALA A 139 4.98 3.55 6.68
C ALA A 139 5.56 4.91 6.28
N ASP A 140 4.96 5.96 6.85
CA ASP A 140 5.41 7.34 6.71
C ASP A 140 5.85 7.89 8.06
N ILE A 141 7.06 8.46 8.12
CA ILE A 141 7.48 9.28 9.27
C ILE A 141 7.79 10.71 8.83
N THR A 142 7.49 11.65 9.72
CA THR A 142 7.97 13.03 9.59
C THR A 142 9.19 13.21 10.47
N TYR A 143 10.28 13.69 9.90
CA TYR A 143 11.55 13.90 10.58
C TYR A 143 12.01 15.35 10.43
N THR A 144 12.31 16.01 11.54
CA THR A 144 12.89 17.36 11.52
C THR A 144 14.39 17.27 11.73
N THR A 145 15.16 17.73 10.76
CA THR A 145 16.62 17.68 10.77
C THR A 145 17.20 18.78 11.65
N ARG A 146 18.47 18.65 12.04
CA ARG A 146 19.19 19.70 12.79
C ARG A 146 19.31 21.01 12.00
N ASN A 147 19.27 20.91 10.67
CA ASN A 147 19.31 22.04 9.75
C ASN A 147 17.93 22.69 9.54
N ARG A 148 16.92 22.33 10.33
CA ARG A 148 15.52 22.80 10.23
C ARG A 148 14.82 22.42 8.93
N TRP A 149 15.26 21.35 8.27
CA TRP A 149 14.49 20.76 7.17
C TRP A 149 13.44 19.84 7.77
N VAL A 150 12.26 19.82 7.16
CA VAL A 150 11.21 18.88 7.53
C VAL A 150 11.09 17.86 6.41
N LEU A 151 11.39 16.60 6.72
CA LEU A 151 11.36 15.51 5.78
C LEU A 151 10.17 14.62 6.05
N LYS A 152 9.53 14.15 4.98
CA LYS A 152 8.63 13.00 5.03
C LYS A 152 9.36 11.83 4.40
N ILE A 153 9.52 10.75 5.16
CA ILE A 153 10.15 9.52 4.68
C ILE A 153 9.05 8.49 4.51
N HIS A 154 8.83 8.09 3.27
CA HIS A 154 7.96 6.99 2.91
C HIS A 154 8.81 5.74 2.69
N LEU A 155 8.50 4.66 3.39
CA LEU A 155 9.13 3.35 3.18
C LEU A 155 8.05 2.32 2.94
N GLU A 156 8.11 1.68 1.79
CA GLU A 156 7.36 0.49 1.45
C GLU A 156 8.28 -0.72 1.54
N VAL A 157 7.81 -1.80 2.16
CA VAL A 157 8.51 -3.08 2.20
C VAL A 157 7.56 -4.23 1.86
N GLY A 158 8.11 -5.27 1.25
CA GLY A 158 7.41 -6.51 0.96
C GLY A 158 8.30 -7.71 1.25
N ARG A 159 7.69 -8.81 1.72
CA ARG A 159 8.40 -10.09 1.84
C ARG A 159 8.48 -10.76 0.46
N GLY A 160 9.69 -10.89 -0.08
CA GLY A 160 9.99 -11.57 -1.34
C GLY A 160 10.28 -13.05 -1.16
#